data_AF-A0A528INX5-F1
#
_entry.id   AF-A0A528INX5-F1
#
_cell.length_a   1.000
_cell.length_b   1.000
_cell.length_c   1.000
_cell.angle_alpha   90.00
_cell.angle_beta   90.00
_cell.angle_gamma   90.00
#
_symmetry.space_group_name_H-M   'P 1'
#
loop_
_entity.id
_entity.type
_entity.pdbx_description
1 polymer ?
#
loop_
_entity_poly.entity_id
_entity_poly.type
_entity_poly.pdbx_seq_one_letter_code
_entity_poly.pdbx_strand_id
1 'polypeptide(L)' 'VVVDPLVMPIGALGDAGRQVFALLRRLREELKVNTTCGLSNISFGLPHRHGINAAFIPMVIGAGMTSAIMNPVRPQEMEA' A
#
# COMPACT_ATOMS: atom_id res chain seq x y z
N VAL A 1 5.07 14.02 11.21
CA VAL A 1 6.00 12.92 10.82
C VAL A 1 5.23 11.96 9.93
N VAL A 2 5.85 11.53 8.82
CA VAL A 2 5.26 10.53 7.92
C VAL A 2 6.16 9.30 7.95
N VAL A 3 5.59 8.14 8.25
CA VAL A 3 6.33 6.87 8.35
C VAL A 3 6.06 6.02 7.11
N ASP A 4 7.11 5.54 6.46
CA ASP A 4 7.01 4.58 5.35
C ASP A 4 7.36 3.17 5.83
N PRO A 5 6.41 2.21 5.78
CA PRO A 5 6.66 0.82 6.16
C PRO A 5 7.47 0.02 5.13
N LEU A 6 7.88 0.61 4.01
CA LEU A 6 8.60 -0.04 2.90
C LEU A 6 7.91 -1.33 2.42
N VAL A 7 6.83 -1.15 1.68
CA VAL A 7 6.06 -2.25 1.09
C VAL A 7 6.94 -3.12 0.19
N MET A 8 7.07 -4.41 0.55
CA MET A 8 7.79 -5.40 -0.24
C MET A 8 6.89 -6.03 -1.33
N PRO A 9 7.48 -6.50 -2.45
CA PRO A 9 6.71 -7.12 -3.53
C PRO A 9 6.06 -8.43 -3.08
N ILE A 10 4.75 -8.58 -3.31
CA ILE A 10 4.03 -9.81 -2.94
C ILE A 10 4.46 -11.03 -3.77
N GLY A 11 5.03 -10.77 -4.96
CA GLY A 11 5.59 -11.83 -5.81
C GLY A 11 6.84 -12.49 -5.23
N ALA A 12 7.55 -11.80 -4.32
CA ALA A 12 8.73 -12.33 -3.64
C ALA A 12 8.42 -12.88 -2.24
N LEU A 13 7.46 -12.26 -1.54
CA LEU A 13 7.05 -12.63 -0.18
C LEU A 13 5.51 -12.62 -0.09
N GLY A 14 4.89 -13.80 -0.19
CA GLY A 14 3.43 -13.93 -0.16
C GLY A 14 2.78 -13.39 1.12
N ASP A 15 3.51 -13.40 2.24
CA ASP A 15 3.03 -12.90 3.53
C ASP A 15 3.22 -11.38 3.71
N ALA A 16 4.02 -10.74 2.84
CA ALA A 16 4.33 -9.31 2.97
C ALA A 16 3.07 -8.43 2.92
N GLY A 17 2.08 -8.81 2.09
CA GLY A 17 0.81 -8.09 2.03
C GLY A 17 0.09 -8.04 3.38
N ARG A 18 0.04 -9.16 4.10
CA ARG A 18 -0.63 -9.24 5.43
C ARG A 18 0.11 -8.44 6.49
N GLN A 19 1.45 -8.50 6.47
CA GLN A 19 2.29 -7.77 7.43
C GLN A 19 2.14 -6.25 7.28
N VAL A 20 2.01 -5.75 6.05
CA VAL A 20 1.78 -4.31 5.79
C VAL A 20 0.49 -3.83 6.44
N PHE A 21 -0.62 -4.57 6.33
CA PHE A 21 -1.88 -4.15 6.96
C PHE A 21 -1.82 -4.14 8.48
N ALA A 22 -1.17 -5.14 9.09
CA ALA A 22 -0.96 -5.16 10.53
C ALA A 22 -0.10 -3.99 11.00
N LEU A 23 0.96 -3.67 10.25
CA LEU A 23 1.84 -2.55 10.55
C LEU A 23 1.13 -1.20 10.41
N LEU A 24 0.37 -0.99 9.34
CA LEU A 24 -0.43 0.23 9.13
C LEU A 24 -1.41 0.47 10.28
N ARG A 25 -2.12 -0.58 10.73
CA ARG A 25 -3.03 -0.48 11.87
C ARG A 25 -2.31 -0.08 13.15
N ARG A 26 -1.18 -0.70 13.47
CA ARG A 26 -0.38 -0.37 14.65
C ARG A 26 0.18 1.04 14.59
N LEU A 27 0.69 1.48 13.44
CA LEU A 27 1.18 2.86 13.25
C LEU A 27 0.07 3.89 13.48
N ARG A 28 -1.16 3.58 13.03
CA ARG A 28 -2.33 4.43 13.22
C ARG A 28 -2.84 4.42 14.67
N GLU A 29 -2.96 3.26 15.29
CA GLU A 29 -3.59 3.08 16.61
C GLU A 29 -2.64 3.39 17.77
N GLU A 30 -1.40 2.88 17.70
CA GLU A 30 -0.40 3.03 18.77
C GLU A 30 0.34 4.36 18.66
N LEU A 31 0.86 4.67 17.47
CA LEU A 31 1.75 5.82 17.27
C LEU A 31 1.03 7.08 16.78
N LYS A 32 -0.19 6.96 16.25
CA LYS A 32 -1.02 8.07 15.73
C LYS A 32 -0.26 8.96 14.74
N VAL A 33 0.61 8.34 13.94
CA VAL A 33 1.41 9.02 12.91
C VAL A 33 0.78 8.86 11.54
N ASN A 34 1.08 9.81 10.66
CA ASN A 34 0.74 9.67 9.24
C ASN A 34 1.65 8.62 8.61
N THR A 35 1.09 7.83 7.71
CA THR A 35 1.79 6.79 6.96
C THR A 35 1.76 7.10 5.47
N THR A 36 2.86 6.76 4.78
CA THR A 36 2.96 6.84 3.32
C THR A 36 3.59 5.57 2.78
N CYS A 37 3.19 5.10 1.60
CA CYS A 37 3.95 4.06 0.92
C CYS A 37 3.90 4.20 -0.61
N GLY A 38 4.90 3.64 -1.28
CA GLY A 38 4.94 3.49 -2.73
C GLY A 38 4.08 2.32 -3.19
N LEU A 39 2.87 2.60 -3.68
CA LEU A 39 1.90 1.57 -4.07
C LEU A 39 2.37 0.72 -5.25
N SER A 40 3.24 1.25 -6.11
CA SER A 40 3.81 0.48 -7.23
C SER A 40 4.74 -0.66 -6.80
N ASN A 41 5.27 -0.62 -5.57
CA ASN A 41 6.26 -1.60 -5.10
C ASN A 41 5.61 -2.96 -4.80
N ILE A 42 4.33 -2.99 -4.44
CA ILE A 42 3.59 -4.22 -4.11
C ILE A 42 3.54 -5.19 -5.30
N SER A 43 3.43 -4.66 -6.51
CA SER A 43 3.24 -5.41 -7.75
C SER A 43 4.54 -5.63 -8.54
N PHE A 44 5.70 -5.29 -7.97
CA PHE A 44 6.97 -5.46 -8.67
C PHE A 44 7.23 -6.93 -9.01
N GLY A 45 7.53 -7.22 -10.28
CA GLY A 45 7.77 -8.58 -10.78
C GLY A 45 6.51 -9.38 -11.13
N LEU A 46 5.30 -8.81 -11.01
CA LEU A 46 4.04 -9.51 -11.32
C LEU A 46 3.40 -9.04 -12.64
N PRO A 47 2.70 -9.93 -13.36
CA PRO A 47 1.86 -9.53 -14.48
C PRO A 47 0.63 -8.73 -13.97
N HIS A 48 0.03 -7.90 -14.82
CA HIS A 48 -1.18 -7.12 -14.49
C HIS A 48 -1.05 -6.20 -13.26
N ARG A 49 0.09 -5.54 -13.10
CA ARG A 49 0.43 -4.66 -11.97
C ARG A 49 -0.65 -3.64 -11.62
N HIS A 50 -1.32 -3.06 -12.61
CA HIS A 50 -2.33 -2.03 -12.38
C HIS A 50 -3.59 -2.58 -11.69
N GLY A 51 -4.03 -3.79 -12.04
CA GLY A 51 -5.15 -4.42 -11.34
C GLY A 51 -4.79 -4.75 -9.88
N ILE A 52 -3.54 -5.18 -9.65
CA ILE A 52 -3.03 -5.45 -8.29
C ILE A 52 -2.96 -4.14 -7.47
N ASN A 53 -2.39 -3.09 -8.05
CA ASN A 53 -2.29 -1.78 -7.39
C ASN A 53 -3.68 -1.21 -7.09
N ALA A 54 -4.60 -1.25 -8.07
CA ALA A 54 -5.97 -0.78 -7.93
C ALA A 54 -6.69 -1.50 -6.78
N ALA A 55 -6.62 -2.83 -6.72
CA ALA A 55 -7.21 -3.58 -5.60
C ALA A 55 -6.52 -3.28 -4.26
N PHE A 56 -5.23 -2.95 -4.27
CA PHE A 56 -4.46 -2.71 -3.06
C PHE A 56 -4.77 -1.37 -2.39
N ILE A 57 -5.08 -0.32 -3.17
CA ILE A 57 -5.43 1.02 -2.69
C ILE A 57 -6.55 1.03 -1.64
N PRO A 58 -7.77 0.52 -1.91
CA PRO A 58 -8.85 0.53 -0.93
C PRO A 58 -8.52 -0.31 0.31
N MET A 59 -7.72 -1.38 0.16
CA MET A 59 -7.29 -2.21 1.29
C MET A 59 -6.38 -1.43 2.26
N VAL A 60 -5.40 -0.67 1.74
CA VAL A 60 -4.50 0.11 2.61
C VAL A 60 -5.19 1.35 3.20
N ILE A 61 -6.13 1.96 2.47
CA ILE A 61 -6.99 3.03 3.01
C ILE A 61 -7.80 2.49 4.18
N GLY A 62 -8.44 1.31 4.03
CA GLY A 62 -9.18 0.64 5.09
C GLY A 62 -8.29 0.20 6.28
N ALA A 63 -7.00 -0.02 6.06
CA ALA A 63 -6.03 -0.30 7.12
C ALA A 63 -5.54 0.95 7.88
N GLY A 64 -5.91 2.16 7.42
CA GLY A 64 -5.56 3.42 8.08
C GLY A 64 -4.39 4.17 7.43
N MET A 65 -4.09 3.89 6.16
CA MET A 65 -3.07 4.65 5.43
C MET A 65 -3.55 6.07 5.12
N THR A 66 -2.70 7.07 5.35
CA THR A 66 -3.07 8.49 5.22
C THR A 66 -2.58 9.13 3.93
N SER A 67 -1.55 8.58 3.30
CA SER A 67 -0.91 9.12 2.09
C SER A 67 -0.34 7.98 1.24
N ALA A 68 -0.20 8.19 -0.05
CA ALA A 68 0.41 7.24 -0.98
C ALA A 68 1.25 7.94 -2.04
N ILE A 69 2.36 7.30 -2.44
CA ILE A 69 3.11 7.69 -3.64
C ILE A 69 2.60 6.81 -4.78
N MET A 70 1.86 7.41 -5.69
CA MET A 70 1.26 6.77 -6.86
C MET A 70 1.16 7.74 -8.03
N ASN A 71 0.74 7.22 -9.19
CA ASN A 71 0.55 8.04 -10.37
C ASN A 71 -0.91 8.51 -10.47
N PRO A 72 -1.20 9.80 -10.25
CA PRO A 72 -2.57 10.32 -10.21
C PRO A 72 -3.22 10.43 -11.59
N VAL A 73 -2.48 10.28 -12.69
CA VAL A 73 -3.05 10.33 -14.05
C VAL A 73 -3.47 8.96 -14.56
N ARG A 74 -3.52 7.94 -13.69
CA ARG A 74 -3.96 6.58 -14.02
C ARG A 74 -5.39 6.35 -13.53
N PRO A 75 -6.41 6.37 -14.42
CA PRO A 75 -7.81 6.23 -14.01
C PRO A 75 -8.07 4.95 -13.23
N GLN A 76 -7.49 3.82 -13.64
CA GLN A 76 -7.70 2.52 -12.99
C GLN A 76 -7.24 2.49 -11.52
N GLU A 77 -6.22 3.27 -11.16
CA GLU A 77 -5.74 3.35 -9.78
C GLU A 77 -6.48 4.45 -8.99
N MET A 78 -6.97 5.50 -9.67
CA MET A 78 -7.68 6.62 -9.05
C MET A 78 -9.17 6.36 -8.81
N GLU A 79 -9.80 5.49 -9.61
CA GLU A 79 -11.22 5.12 -9.52
C GLU A 79 -11.44 3.84 -8.69
N ALA A 80 -10.38 3.31 -8.07
CA ALA A 80 -10.37 2.05 -7.34
C ALA A 80 -10.97 2.12 -5.93
#